data_AF-A0A945SP29-F1
#
_entry.id   AF-A0A945SP29-F1
#
_cell.length_a   1.000
_cell.length_b   1.000
_cell.length_c   1.000
_cell.angle_alpha   90.00
_cell.angle_beta   90.00
_cell.angle_gamma   90.00
#
_symmetry.space_group_name_H-M   'P 1'
#
loop_
_entity.id
_entity.type
_entity.pdbx_description
1 polymer ?
#
loop_
_entity_poly.entity_id
_entity_poly.type
_entity_poly.pdbx_seq_one_letter_code
_entity_poly.pdbx_strand_id
1 'polypeptide(L)'
;MIDEELHFERLERSLRGIRMELPFSAAVFRIKVAELLRLNRVSGGALYLQVSRGVAPRNHMIPGDMQSSVVMTVRPLRGVPADVIEKGVPIITVPDIRWQRPDIKSVALLPNVLAKDD
;
A
#
# COMPACT_ATOMS: atom_id res chain seq x y z
N MET A 1 5.97 7.96 -13.07
CA MET A 1 4.94 7.22 -12.31
C MET A 1 3.79 8.17 -12.05
N ILE A 2 2.54 7.72 -12.07
CA ILE A 2 1.37 8.59 -11.84
C ILE A 2 1.32 8.95 -10.35
N ASP A 3 1.17 10.24 -10.03
CA ASP A 3 1.00 10.79 -8.67
C ASP A 3 2.06 10.34 -7.64
N GLU A 4 3.30 10.10 -8.10
CA GLU A 4 4.36 9.51 -7.28
C GLU A 4 4.58 10.26 -5.95
N GLU A 5 4.67 11.59 -6.01
CA GLU A 5 4.89 12.46 -4.86
C GLU A 5 3.77 12.31 -3.81
N LEU A 6 2.51 12.41 -4.25
CA LEU A 6 1.33 12.24 -3.38
C LEU A 6 1.29 10.83 -2.75
N HIS A 7 1.69 9.80 -3.50
CA HIS A 7 1.80 8.44 -2.98
C HIS A 7 2.90 8.32 -1.90
N PHE A 8 4.04 8.98 -2.09
CA PHE A 8 5.14 9.03 -1.13
C PHE A 8 4.78 9.77 0.15
N GLU A 9 4.20 10.96 0.04
CA GLU A 9 3.75 11.75 1.18
C GLU A 9 2.75 10.96 2.03
N ARG A 10 1.81 10.27 1.38
CA ARG A 10 0.84 9.42 2.09
C ARG A 10 1.51 8.23 2.80
N LEU A 11 2.50 7.60 2.16
CA LEU A 11 3.27 6.52 2.77
C LEU A 11 4.00 7.02 4.01
N GLU A 12 4.73 8.13 3.89
CA GLU A 12 5.50 8.72 4.97
C GLU A 12 4.58 9.14 6.13
N ARG A 13 3.44 9.79 5.84
CA ARG A 13 2.42 10.12 6.85
C ARG A 13 1.88 8.87 7.56
N SER A 14 1.60 7.79 6.82
CA SER A 14 1.11 6.54 7.40
C SER A 14 2.15 5.88 8.30
N LEU A 15 3.43 5.90 7.91
CA LEU A 15 4.54 5.39 8.71
C LEU A 15 4.73 6.19 9.99
N ARG A 16 4.77 7.52 9.91
CA ARG A 16 4.84 8.40 11.08
C ARG A 16 3.67 8.17 12.04
N GLY A 17 2.46 7.97 11.50
CA GLY A 17 1.26 7.66 12.26
C GLY A 17 1.36 6.40 13.13
N ILE A 18 2.31 5.51 12.83
CA ILE A 18 2.62 4.29 13.60
C ILE A 18 4.05 4.29 14.17
N ARG A 19 4.71 5.44 14.31
CA ARG A 19 6.09 5.55 14.83
C ARG A 19 7.08 4.70 14.02
N MET A 20 7.03 4.84 12.70
CA MET A 20 8.02 4.30 11.77
C MET A 20 8.51 5.43 10.88
N GLU A 21 9.79 5.39 10.53
CA GLU A 21 10.38 6.29 9.54
C GLU A 21 10.44 5.61 8.18
N LEU A 22 10.53 6.41 7.11
CA LEU A 22 10.70 5.90 5.76
C LEU A 22 12.12 5.29 5.64
N PRO A 23 12.27 4.00 5.27
CA PRO A 23 13.58 3.33 5.32
C PRO A 23 14.45 3.57 4.08
N PHE A 24 14.00 4.39 3.12
CA PHE A 24 14.71 4.69 1.89
C PHE A 24 14.35 6.09 1.36
N SER A 25 15.23 6.67 0.56
CA SER A 25 14.94 7.92 -0.16
C SER A 25 14.10 7.68 -1.40
N ALA A 26 13.43 8.72 -1.91
CA ALA A 26 12.72 8.68 -3.18
C ALA A 26 13.64 8.27 -4.35
N ALA A 27 14.92 8.66 -4.31
CA ALA A 27 15.90 8.27 -5.32
C ALA A 27 16.15 6.74 -5.33
N VAL A 28 16.35 6.13 -4.16
CA VAL A 28 16.52 4.67 -4.03
C VAL A 28 15.27 3.94 -4.49
N PHE A 29 14.09 4.44 -4.13
CA PHE A 29 12.83 3.87 -4.60
C PHE A 29 12.72 3.86 -6.12
N ARG A 30 12.98 4.98 -6.80
CA ARG A 30 12.90 5.06 -8.27
C ARG A 30 13.83 4.05 -8.95
N ILE A 31 15.05 3.90 -8.44
CA ILE A 31 16.02 2.90 -8.92
C ILE A 31 15.43 1.49 -8.77
N LYS A 32 14.88 1.17 -7.60
CA LYS A 32 14.31 -0.16 -7.32
C LYS A 32 13.05 -0.46 -8.12
N VAL A 33 12.19 0.53 -8.37
CA VAL A 33 11.04 0.37 -9.26
C VAL A 33 11.48 0.12 -10.70
N ALA A 34 12.45 0.87 -11.21
CA ALA A 34 12.95 0.66 -12.57
C ALA A 34 13.56 -0.74 -12.73
N GLU A 35 14.33 -1.20 -11.74
CA GLU A 35 14.86 -2.56 -11.68
C GLU A 35 13.72 -3.60 -11.69
N LEU A 36 12.70 -3.42 -10.85
CA LEU A 36 11.57 -4.33 -10.71
C LEU A 36 10.74 -4.44 -11.99
N LEU A 37 10.46 -3.31 -12.66
CA LEU A 37 9.76 -3.28 -13.94
C LEU A 37 10.55 -4.02 -15.03
N ARG A 38 11.86 -3.79 -15.11
CA ARG A 38 12.76 -4.47 -16.06
C ARG A 38 12.77 -5.98 -15.85
N LEU A 39 12.93 -6.43 -14.60
CA LEU A 39 12.98 -7.86 -14.27
C LEU A 39 11.67 -8.59 -14.61
N ASN A 40 10.53 -7.93 -14.42
CA ASN A 40 9.21 -8.50 -14.69
C ASN A 40 8.72 -8.28 -16.13
N ARG A 41 9.48 -7.55 -16.96
CA ARG A 41 9.09 -7.18 -18.35
C ARG A 41 7.74 -6.46 -18.40
N VAL A 42 7.47 -5.61 -17.42
CA VAL A 42 6.24 -4.81 -17.33
C VAL A 42 6.56 -3.38 -17.75
N SER A 43 5.90 -2.89 -18.79
CA SER A 43 6.04 -1.50 -19.26
C SER A 43 5.07 -0.52 -18.59
N GLY A 44 4.03 -1.04 -17.93
CA GLY A 44 3.04 -0.24 -17.21
C GLY A 44 2.09 -1.12 -16.40
N GLY A 45 1.56 -0.58 -15.31
CA GLY A 45 0.66 -1.30 -14.42
C GLY A 45 0.60 -0.73 -13.02
N ALA A 46 0.21 -1.59 -12.06
CA ALA A 46 0.13 -1.23 -10.66
C ALA A 46 1.40 -1.68 -9.92
N LEU A 47 2.00 -0.75 -9.17
CA LEU A 47 3.02 -1.02 -8.17
C LEU A 47 2.36 -1.17 -6.80
N TYR A 48 2.61 -2.28 -6.14
CA TYR A 48 2.33 -2.47 -4.72
C TYR A 48 3.62 -2.28 -3.93
N LEU A 49 3.53 -1.53 -2.83
CA LEU A 49 4.63 -1.27 -1.90
C LEU A 49 4.09 -1.42 -0.48
N GLN A 50 4.77 -2.22 0.32
CA GLN A 50 4.50 -2.40 1.75
C GLN A 50 5.80 -2.21 2.52
N VAL A 51 5.71 -1.44 3.61
CA VAL A 51 6.78 -1.33 4.61
C VAL A 51 6.23 -1.88 5.92
N SER A 52 6.97 -2.79 6.54
CA SER A 52 6.66 -3.33 7.86
C SER A 52 7.79 -3.03 8.82
N ARG A 53 7.51 -3.10 10.12
CA ARG A 53 8.48 -2.72 11.16
C ARG A 53 9.72 -3.60 11.18
N GLY A 54 9.64 -4.81 10.63
CA GLY A 54 10.74 -5.77 10.59
C GLY A 54 10.36 -7.11 11.20
N VAL A 55 11.39 -7.91 11.46
CA VAL A 55 11.28 -9.24 12.06
C VAL A 55 11.85 -9.19 13.47
N ALA A 56 11.08 -9.65 14.45
CA ALA A 56 11.48 -9.75 15.85
C ALA A 56 10.68 -10.88 16.55
N PRO A 57 11.10 -11.32 17.75
CA PRO A 57 10.29 -12.23 18.56
C PRO A 57 8.87 -11.68 18.79
N ARG A 58 7.89 -12.59 18.85
CA ARG A 58 6.47 -12.22 18.96
C ARG A 58 6.19 -11.45 20.25
N ASN A 59 5.99 -10.14 20.12
CA ASN A 59 5.63 -9.24 21.20
C ASN A 59 4.85 -8.04 20.64
N HIS A 60 3.94 -7.47 21.44
CA HIS A 60 3.21 -6.25 21.08
C HIS A 60 4.04 -4.98 21.33
N MET A 61 5.04 -5.04 22.22
CA MET A 61 5.97 -3.93 22.43
C MET A 61 6.79 -3.67 21.17
N ILE A 62 7.00 -2.39 20.86
CA ILE A 62 7.90 -1.98 19.78
C ILE A 62 9.35 -2.14 20.27
N PRO A 63 10.18 -3.00 19.65
CA PRO A 63 11.60 -3.10 19.98
C PRO A 63 12.35 -1.83 19.55
N GLY A 64 13.44 -1.50 20.25
CA GLY A 64 14.16 -0.23 20.05
C GLY A 64 14.93 -0.14 18.72
N ASP A 65 15.45 -1.25 18.22
CA ASP A 65 16.36 -1.34 17.08
C ASP A 65 15.83 -2.27 15.98
N MET A 66 14.71 -1.90 15.36
CA MET A 66 14.15 -2.71 14.28
C MET A 66 14.51 -2.19 12.89
N GLN A 67 14.95 -3.11 12.04
CA GLN A 67 15.15 -2.87 10.62
C GLN A 67 13.85 -3.11 9.86
N SER A 68 13.32 -2.06 9.22
CA SER A 68 12.09 -2.16 8.45
C SER A 68 12.25 -3.10 7.26
N SER A 69 11.24 -3.92 6.99
CA SER A 69 11.20 -4.78 5.80
C SER A 69 10.32 -4.15 4.73
N VAL A 70 10.80 -4.16 3.49
CA VAL A 70 10.12 -3.57 2.33
C VAL A 70 9.77 -4.67 1.33
N VAL A 71 8.51 -4.72 0.92
CA VAL A 71 8.03 -5.62 -0.13
C VAL A 71 7.46 -4.79 -1.27
N MET A 72 7.89 -5.10 -2.50
CA MET A 72 7.43 -4.43 -3.71
C MET A 72 7.06 -5.46 -4.76
N THR A 73 5.90 -5.29 -5.39
CA THR A 73 5.47 -6.11 -6.53
C THR A 73 4.89 -5.23 -7.62
N VAL A 74 5.07 -5.65 -8.88
CA VAL A 74 4.46 -5.00 -10.03
C VAL A 74 3.56 -6.00 -10.74
N ARG A 75 2.43 -5.51 -11.23
CA ARG A 75 1.54 -6.30 -12.08
C ARG A 75 0.96 -5.43 -13.19
N PRO A 76 0.70 -5.97 -14.39
CA PRO A 76 -0.09 -5.28 -15.40
C PRO A 76 -1.44 -4.87 -14.81
N LEU A 77 -1.87 -3.64 -15.08
CA LEU A 77 -3.19 -3.16 -14.71
C LEU A 77 -4.05 -3.12 -15.97
N ARG A 78 -5.22 -3.77 -15.91
CA ARG A 78 -6.25 -3.60 -16.95
C ARG A 78 -7.07 -2.37 -16.61
N GLY A 79 -7.31 -1.52 -17.60
CA GLY A 79 -8.22 -0.39 -17.43
C GLY A 79 -9.64 -0.84 -17.09
N VAL A 80 -10.43 0.05 -16.49
CA VAL A 80 -11.87 -0.18 -16.31
C VAL A 80 -12.53 -0.08 -17.69
N PRO A 81 -13.36 -1.07 -18.09
CA PRO A 81 -14.09 -1.02 -19.37
C PRO A 81 -14.96 0.24 -19.48
N ALA A 82 -15.04 0.83 -20.68
CA ALA A 82 -15.78 2.08 -20.91
C ALA A 82 -17.27 1.94 -20.58
N ASP A 83 -17.86 0.79 -20.88
CA ASP A 83 -19.26 0.50 -20.57
C ASP A 83 -19.54 0.45 -19.06
N VAL A 84 -18.57 0.00 -18.24
CA VAL A 84 -18.65 0.04 -16.78
C VAL A 84 -18.58 1.48 -16.27
N ILE A 85 -17.75 2.32 -16.88
CA ILE A 85 -17.65 3.75 -16.53
C ILE A 85 -18.97 4.47 -16.85
N GLU A 86 -19.56 4.19 -18.01
CA GLU A 86 -20.81 4.83 -18.46
C GLU A 86 -22.04 4.38 -17.67
N LYS A 87 -22.15 3.08 -17.35
CA LYS A 87 -23.33 2.50 -16.69
C LYS A 87 -23.24 2.53 -15.17
N GLY A 88 -22.04 2.66 -14.62
CA GLY A 88 -21.78 2.54 -13.20
C GLY A 88 -21.85 1.09 -12.69
N VAL A 89 -21.72 0.94 -11.38
CA VAL A 89 -21.80 -0.34 -10.67
C VAL A 89 -22.81 -0.24 -9.52
N PRO A 90 -23.54 -1.33 -9.19
CA PRO A 90 -24.36 -1.35 -7.99
C PRO A 90 -23.47 -1.25 -6.75
N ILE A 91 -23.98 -0.60 -5.71
CA ILE A 91 -23.32 -0.48 -4.41
C ILE A 91 -24.31 -0.81 -3.30
N ILE A 92 -23.79 -1.29 -2.18
CA ILE A 92 -24.53 -1.49 -0.94
C ILE A 92 -23.91 -0.65 0.18
N THR A 93 -24.63 -0.51 1.27
CA THR A 93 -24.14 0.09 2.51
C THR A 93 -24.08 -0.96 3.61
N VAL A 94 -22.99 -0.97 4.37
CA VAL A 94 -22.79 -1.86 5.52
C VAL A 94 -22.35 -1.05 6.73
N PRO A 95 -22.61 -1.52 7.97
CA PRO A 95 -22.10 -0.86 9.17
C PRO A 95 -20.57 -0.76 9.15
N ASP A 96 -20.03 0.40 9.53
CA ASP A 96 -18.58 0.59 9.59
C ASP A 96 -18.01 0.04 10.90
N ILE A 97 -17.35 -1.11 10.82
CA ILE A 97 -16.66 -1.78 11.95
C ILE A 97 -15.14 -1.57 11.92
N ARG A 98 -14.63 -0.64 11.10
CA ARG A 98 -13.19 -0.32 11.07
C ARG A 98 -12.74 0.33 12.37
N TRP A 99 -11.44 0.22 12.66
CA TRP A 99 -10.82 0.97 13.76
C TRP A 99 -10.85 2.49 13.55
N GLN A 100 -10.59 3.26 14.60
CA GLN A 100 -10.68 4.73 14.60
C GLN A 100 -9.52 5.46 13.88
N ARG A 101 -8.63 4.76 13.17
CA ARG A 101 -7.51 5.34 12.41
C ARG A 101 -7.51 4.96 10.92
N PRO A 102 -8.64 5.14 10.19
CA PRO A 102 -8.69 4.83 8.76
C PRO A 102 -7.83 5.79 7.91
N ASP A 103 -7.36 6.90 8.48
CA ASP A 103 -6.41 7.83 7.87
C ASP A 103 -5.03 7.20 7.62
N ILE A 104 -4.67 6.16 8.39
CA ILE A 104 -3.45 5.37 8.21
C ILE A 104 -3.72 4.25 7.21
N LYS A 105 -3.01 4.27 6.08
CA LYS A 105 -3.09 3.20 5.08
C LYS A 105 -2.26 1.98 5.52
N SER A 106 -2.77 1.25 6.52
CA SER A 106 -2.15 0.04 7.06
C SER A 106 -2.57 -1.23 6.30
N VAL A 107 -1.95 -2.36 6.67
CA VAL A 107 -2.33 -3.71 6.19
C VAL A 107 -3.37 -4.40 7.08
N ALA A 108 -3.86 -3.75 8.14
CA ALA A 108 -4.91 -4.26 9.02
C ALA A 108 -6.29 -4.12 8.35
N LEU A 109 -6.54 -4.93 7.32
CA LEU A 109 -7.64 -4.76 6.37
C LEU A 109 -8.82 -5.71 6.59
N LEU A 110 -8.87 -6.49 7.67
CA LEU A 110 -9.94 -7.46 7.90
C LEU A 110 -11.35 -6.85 7.77
N PRO A 111 -11.68 -5.69 8.38
CA PRO A 111 -12.97 -5.04 8.17
C PRO A 111 -13.28 -4.68 6.71
N ASN A 112 -12.27 -4.25 5.94
CA ASN A 112 -12.43 -3.90 4.53
C ASN A 112 -12.70 -5.14 3.67
N VAL A 113 -12.15 -6.30 4.06
CA VAL A 113 -12.37 -7.57 3.37
C VAL A 113 -13.80 -8.04 3.62
N LEU A 114 -14.27 -8.01 4.87
CA LEU A 114 -15.64 -8.40 5.22
C LEU A 114 -16.68 -7.56 4.47
N ALA A 115 -16.53 -6.24 4.48
CA ALA A 115 -17.42 -5.32 3.76
C ALA A 115 -17.42 -5.51 2.23
N LYS A 116 -16.43 -6.21 1.66
CA LYS A 116 -16.35 -6.52 0.22
C LYS A 116 -16.95 -7.89 -0.11
N ASP A 117 -17.10 -8.76 0.89
CA ASP A 117 -17.65 -10.11 0.75
C ASP A 117 -19.19 -10.13 0.89
N ASP A 118 -19.75 -9.12 1.58
CA ASP A 118 -21.20 -8.84 1.66
C ASP A 118 -21.80 -8.45 0.28
#